data_AF-A0A3C1YGY5-F1
#
_entry.id   AF-A0A3C1YGY5-F1
#
_cell.length_a   1.000
_cell.length_b   1.000
_cell.length_c   1.000
_cell.angle_alpha   90.00
_cell.angle_beta   90.00
_cell.angle_gamma   90.00
#
_symmetry.space_group_name_H-M   'P 1'
#
loop_
_entity.id
_entity.type
_entity.pdbx_description
1 polymer ?
#
loop_
_entity_poly.entity_id
_entity_poly.type
_entity_poly.pdbx_seq_one_letter_code
_entity_poly.pdbx_strand_id
1 'polypeptide(L)'
;MDYFEYTGHLHIHSTFSDGEGSVSRIAAAAREAGLDFVGITDHNTLAAREAGLEGWHGGVLVLVGTEVNISKNHYIAFDVNTSIPPDDENPCNVIAAVREQGGFGYLAHPVEKSNPAFMGGRHFPWDCWEESGYSGLEIWNFGSLWRSAYTRCWQACLWYYLDPYYS
;
A
#
# COMPACT_ATOMS: atom_id res chain seq x y z
N MET A 1 11.95 5.06 -30.36
CA MET A 1 11.50 4.16 -29.29
C MET A 1 10.10 4.61 -28.97
N ASP A 2 9.13 3.72 -29.14
CA ASP A 2 7.76 4.01 -28.74
C ASP A 2 7.67 3.79 -27.23
N TYR A 3 7.18 4.80 -26.52
CA TYR A 3 6.93 4.72 -25.09
C TYR A 3 5.47 4.35 -24.88
N PHE A 4 5.24 3.42 -23.96
CA PHE A 4 3.90 3.10 -23.47
C PHE A 4 3.71 3.74 -22.10
N GLU A 5 2.55 4.33 -21.89
CA GLU A 5 2.13 4.87 -20.60
C GLU A 5 1.14 3.88 -19.98
N TYR A 6 1.35 3.57 -18.69
CA TYR A 6 0.47 2.72 -17.91
C TYR A 6 0.17 3.41 -16.58
N THR A 7 -1.11 3.46 -16.22
CA THR A 7 -1.58 4.06 -14.97
C THR A 7 -2.03 2.97 -14.02
N GLY A 8 -1.60 3.03 -12.76
CA GLY A 8 -2.03 2.04 -11.78
C GLY A 8 -1.87 2.50 -10.34
N HIS A 9 -2.38 1.69 -9.42
CA HIS A 9 -2.34 1.95 -7.99
C HIS A 9 -1.83 0.70 -7.26
N LEU A 10 -0.67 0.80 -6.62
CA LEU A 10 0.06 -0.38 -6.12
C LEU A 10 -0.13 -0.67 -4.61
N HIS A 11 -0.85 0.20 -3.89
CA HIS A 11 -1.12 0.04 -2.46
C HIS A 11 -2.62 -0.02 -2.20
N ILE A 12 -3.20 -1.23 -2.26
CA ILE A 12 -4.63 -1.44 -2.04
C ILE A 12 -4.87 -2.64 -1.13
N HIS A 13 -5.74 -2.46 -0.16
CA HIS A 13 -6.13 -3.49 0.78
C HIS A 13 -7.49 -4.04 0.38
N SER A 14 -7.63 -5.36 0.52
CA SER A 14 -8.85 -6.08 0.21
C SER A 14 -9.44 -6.70 1.47
N THR A 15 -10.53 -7.45 1.30
CA THR A 15 -11.12 -8.24 2.38
C THR A 15 -10.22 -9.35 2.93
N PHE A 16 -9.04 -9.57 2.37
CA PHE A 16 -8.04 -10.51 2.93
C PHE A 16 -7.25 -9.91 4.10
N SER A 17 -7.31 -8.59 4.33
CA SER A 17 -6.80 -7.95 5.54
C SER A 17 -7.82 -6.96 6.13
N ASP A 18 -7.66 -5.66 5.93
CA ASP A 18 -8.46 -4.59 6.53
C ASP A 18 -9.18 -3.70 5.49
N GLY A 19 -9.16 -4.08 4.21
CA GLY A 19 -9.96 -3.46 3.17
C GLY A 19 -11.40 -3.97 3.12
N GLU A 20 -12.30 -3.15 2.55
CA GLU A 20 -13.72 -3.51 2.42
C GLU A 20 -14.09 -4.12 1.06
N GLY A 21 -13.21 -4.00 0.06
CA GLY A 21 -13.44 -4.48 -1.30
C GLY A 21 -12.89 -5.88 -1.52
N SER A 22 -13.65 -6.75 -2.19
CA SER A 22 -13.07 -7.97 -2.77
C SER A 22 -12.14 -7.60 -3.94
N VAL A 23 -11.16 -8.45 -4.27
CA VAL A 23 -10.25 -8.24 -5.41
C VAL A 23 -11.02 -7.93 -6.70
N SER A 24 -12.11 -8.64 -6.96
CA SER A 24 -12.97 -8.40 -8.13
C SER A 24 -13.66 -7.04 -8.13
N ARG A 25 -14.11 -6.55 -6.95
CA ARG A 25 -14.72 -5.22 -6.83
C ARG A 25 -13.68 -4.13 -7.00
N ILE A 26 -12.47 -4.32 -6.46
CA ILE A 26 -11.34 -3.42 -6.62
C ILE A 26 -10.96 -3.31 -8.11
N ALA A 27 -10.81 -4.44 -8.81
CA ALA A 27 -10.48 -4.44 -10.23
C ALA A 27 -11.58 -3.77 -11.09
N ALA A 28 -12.86 -3.98 -10.76
CA ALA A 28 -13.96 -3.32 -11.44
C ALA A 28 -13.92 -1.79 -11.25
N ALA A 29 -13.69 -1.32 -10.02
CA ALA A 29 -13.55 0.11 -9.72
C ALA A 29 -12.32 0.72 -10.40
N ALA A 30 -11.19 0.00 -10.43
CA ALA A 30 -9.98 0.41 -11.13
C ALA A 30 -10.22 0.60 -12.64
N ARG A 31 -10.97 -0.32 -13.25
CA ARG A 31 -11.37 -0.20 -14.66
C ARG A 31 -12.24 1.03 -14.90
N GLU A 32 -13.23 1.27 -14.03
CA GLU A 32 -14.11 2.44 -14.12
C GLU A 32 -13.31 3.75 -13.98
N ALA A 33 -12.25 3.73 -13.18
CA ALA A 33 -11.31 4.84 -13.03
C ALA A 33 -10.27 4.95 -14.17
N GLY A 34 -10.26 4.02 -15.13
CA GLY A 34 -9.33 4.01 -16.26
C GLY A 34 -7.90 3.56 -15.92
N LEU A 35 -7.72 2.77 -14.85
CA LEU A 35 -6.42 2.19 -14.50
C LEU A 35 -6.13 0.96 -15.34
N ASP A 36 -4.86 0.78 -15.72
CA ASP A 36 -4.35 -0.40 -16.42
C ASP A 36 -4.03 -1.54 -15.45
N PHE A 37 -3.62 -1.22 -14.22
CA PHE A 37 -3.25 -2.22 -13.22
C PHE A 37 -3.49 -1.75 -11.77
N VAL A 38 -3.57 -2.73 -10.87
CA VAL A 38 -3.62 -2.51 -9.42
C VAL A 38 -2.73 -3.51 -8.69
N GLY A 39 -2.17 -3.08 -7.56
CA GLY A 39 -1.45 -3.92 -6.59
C GLY A 39 -2.30 -4.13 -5.35
N ILE A 40 -2.70 -5.38 -5.10
CA ILE A 40 -3.33 -5.81 -3.85
C ILE A 40 -2.22 -6.18 -2.87
N THR A 41 -2.14 -5.48 -1.76
CA THR A 41 -1.01 -5.52 -0.82
C THR A 41 -1.50 -5.67 0.61
N ASP A 42 -2.37 -6.66 0.82
CA ASP A 42 -2.92 -6.99 2.13
C ASP A 42 -1.82 -7.26 3.18
N HIS A 43 -2.12 -6.90 4.43
CA HIS A 43 -1.17 -6.98 5.54
C HIS A 43 -0.69 -8.40 5.82
N ASN A 44 0.63 -8.61 5.68
CA ASN A 44 1.35 -9.85 6.04
C ASN A 44 0.72 -11.14 5.48
N THR A 45 0.12 -11.07 4.29
CA THR A 45 -0.57 -12.20 3.67
C THR A 45 -0.47 -12.16 2.15
N LEU A 46 -0.45 -13.35 1.53
CA LEU A 46 -0.55 -13.56 0.08
C LEU A 46 -1.83 -14.33 -0.27
N ALA A 47 -2.81 -14.37 0.64
CA ALA A 47 -4.02 -15.17 0.51
C ALA A 47 -4.81 -14.89 -0.79
N ALA A 48 -4.79 -13.64 -1.28
CA ALA A 48 -5.40 -13.31 -2.58
C ALA A 48 -4.75 -14.07 -3.75
N ARG A 49 -3.41 -14.23 -3.72
CA ARG A 49 -2.68 -15.01 -4.73
C ARG A 49 -2.94 -16.50 -4.57
N GLU A 50 -2.95 -17.00 -3.34
CA GLU A 50 -3.26 -18.40 -3.04
C GLU A 50 -4.69 -18.78 -3.49
N ALA A 51 -5.62 -17.82 -3.42
CA ALA A 51 -6.98 -17.96 -3.95
C ALA A 51 -7.05 -17.84 -5.50
N GLY A 52 -5.92 -17.65 -6.20
CA GLY A 52 -5.86 -17.55 -7.66
C GLY A 52 -6.42 -16.25 -8.23
N LEU A 53 -6.37 -15.15 -7.45
CA LEU A 53 -6.94 -13.87 -7.85
C LEU A 53 -5.94 -12.92 -8.50
N GLU A 54 -4.66 -13.29 -8.60
CA GLU A 54 -3.67 -12.56 -9.39
C GLU A 54 -3.90 -12.77 -10.89
N GLY A 55 -3.69 -11.74 -11.71
CA GLY A 55 -3.82 -11.80 -13.17
C GLY A 55 -4.84 -10.81 -13.73
N TRP A 56 -5.35 -11.07 -14.94
CA TRP A 56 -6.23 -10.15 -15.65
C TRP A 56 -7.68 -10.23 -15.17
N HIS A 57 -8.23 -9.08 -14.76
CA HIS A 57 -9.62 -8.91 -14.37
C HIS A 57 -10.28 -7.86 -15.24
N GLY A 58 -10.99 -8.31 -16.29
CA GLY A 58 -11.82 -7.44 -17.12
C GLY A 58 -11.08 -6.26 -17.76
N GLY A 59 -9.80 -6.42 -18.10
CA GLY A 59 -8.96 -5.39 -18.72
C GLY A 59 -7.98 -4.70 -17.77
N VAL A 60 -8.04 -5.00 -16.46
CA VAL A 60 -7.09 -4.50 -15.46
C VAL A 60 -6.18 -5.64 -15.01
N LEU A 61 -4.87 -5.41 -14.96
CA LEU A 61 -3.94 -6.37 -14.38
C LEU A 61 -3.93 -6.24 -12.85
N VAL A 62 -4.29 -7.31 -12.15
CA VAL A 62 -4.16 -7.41 -10.69
C VAL A 62 -2.83 -8.08 -10.37
N LEU A 63 -1.98 -7.36 -9.66
CA LEU A 63 -0.74 -7.86 -9.05
C LEU A 63 -1.01 -8.11 -7.56
N VAL A 64 -0.53 -9.21 -7.01
CA VAL A 64 -0.64 -9.50 -5.57
C VAL A 64 0.73 -9.43 -4.94
N GLY A 65 0.88 -8.49 -4.01
CA GLY A 65 2.00 -8.37 -3.10
C GLY A 65 1.51 -8.48 -1.65
N THR A 66 2.32 -7.98 -0.72
CA THR A 66 1.95 -7.86 0.68
C THR A 66 2.55 -6.60 1.28
N GLU A 67 1.80 -5.94 2.16
CA GLU A 67 2.37 -4.93 3.06
C GLU A 67 2.83 -5.62 4.34
N VAL A 68 4.14 -5.66 4.54
CA VAL A 68 4.78 -6.29 5.70
C VAL A 68 4.88 -5.28 6.84
N ASN A 69 4.75 -5.78 8.07
CA ASN A 69 4.64 -5.03 9.33
C ASN A 69 3.24 -4.43 9.55
N ILE A 70 2.95 -4.02 10.80
CA ILE A 70 1.63 -3.52 11.22
C ILE A 70 1.74 -2.26 12.09
N SER A 71 2.81 -2.17 12.90
CA SER A 71 2.93 -1.16 13.95
C SER A 71 3.91 -0.05 13.64
N LYS A 72 4.84 -0.25 12.70
CA LYS A 72 5.72 0.76 12.08
C LYS A 72 6.50 0.14 10.91
N ASN A 73 7.23 0.96 10.16
CA ASN A 73 8.10 0.52 9.07
C ASN A 73 7.39 -0.36 8.04
N HIS A 74 6.25 0.11 7.51
CA HIS A 74 5.52 -0.66 6.51
C HIS A 74 6.31 -0.77 5.21
N TYR A 75 6.37 -1.99 4.69
CA TYR A 75 7.12 -2.32 3.49
C TYR A 75 6.27 -3.11 2.52
N ILE A 76 6.05 -2.57 1.33
CA ILE A 76 5.30 -3.27 0.30
C ILE A 76 6.25 -4.14 -0.50
N ALA A 77 5.93 -5.42 -0.60
CA ALA A 77 6.73 -6.42 -1.30
C ALA A 77 5.91 -7.10 -2.41
N PHE A 78 6.53 -7.26 -3.57
CA PHE A 78 6.04 -8.01 -4.73
C PHE A 78 7.03 -9.11 -5.12
N ASP A 79 6.54 -10.07 -5.91
CA ASP A 79 7.33 -11.19 -6.43
C ASP A 79 8.00 -12.05 -5.32
N VAL A 80 7.30 -12.20 -4.20
CA VAL A 80 7.69 -13.06 -3.07
C VAL A 80 6.93 -14.38 -3.14
N ASN A 81 7.57 -15.52 -2.93
CA ASN A 81 6.97 -16.85 -3.04
C ASN A 81 6.20 -17.27 -1.78
N THR A 82 6.65 -16.82 -0.61
CA THR A 82 6.02 -17.12 0.68
C THR A 82 5.87 -15.85 1.51
N SER A 83 5.00 -15.90 2.52
CA SER A 83 4.87 -14.79 3.48
C SER A 83 6.22 -14.37 4.05
N ILE A 84 6.40 -13.07 4.19
CA ILE A 84 7.57 -12.48 4.85
C ILE A 84 7.24 -12.34 6.34
N PRO A 85 8.08 -12.84 7.26
CA PRO A 85 7.89 -12.60 8.68
C PRO A 85 7.98 -11.09 8.98
N PRO A 86 6.98 -10.50 9.69
CA PRO A 86 7.08 -9.11 10.11
C PRO A 86 8.18 -8.95 11.16
N ASP A 87 8.88 -7.83 11.06
CA ASP A 87 9.89 -7.37 12.01
C ASP A 87 9.81 -5.84 12.07
N ASP A 88 8.83 -5.35 12.83
CA ASP A 88 8.59 -3.92 13.01
C ASP A 88 9.83 -3.19 13.56
N GLU A 89 10.64 -3.86 14.38
CA GLU A 89 11.82 -3.29 15.02
C GLU A 89 13.05 -3.27 14.10
N ASN A 90 13.16 -4.23 13.17
CA ASN A 90 14.29 -4.34 12.26
C ASN A 90 13.79 -4.48 10.81
N PRO A 91 13.28 -3.40 10.18
CA PRO A 91 12.72 -3.48 8.84
C PRO A 91 13.76 -3.80 7.75
N CYS A 92 15.04 -3.69 8.08
CA CYS A 92 16.13 -4.19 7.25
C CYS A 92 16.13 -5.72 7.10
N ASN A 93 15.66 -6.47 8.12
CA ASN A 93 15.44 -7.91 8.00
C ASN A 93 14.30 -8.22 7.01
N VAL A 94 13.25 -7.40 7.00
CA VAL A 94 12.13 -7.50 6.06
C VAL A 94 12.63 -7.29 4.61
N ILE A 95 13.42 -6.26 4.37
CA ILE A 95 14.03 -6.02 3.04
C ILE A 95 14.91 -7.20 2.62
N ALA A 96 15.76 -7.70 3.52
CA ALA A 96 16.63 -8.85 3.23
C ALA A 96 15.81 -10.09 2.88
N ALA A 97 14.77 -10.42 3.66
CA ALA A 97 13.90 -11.56 3.42
C ALA A 97 13.16 -11.48 2.08
N VAL A 98 12.73 -10.29 1.66
CA VAL A 98 12.12 -10.08 0.33
C VAL A 98 13.13 -10.32 -0.77
N ARG A 99 14.35 -9.79 -0.64
CA ARG A 99 15.43 -9.98 -1.62
C ARG A 99 15.91 -11.43 -1.73
N GLU A 100 15.97 -12.16 -0.63
CA GLU A 100 16.32 -13.59 -0.63
C GLU A 100 15.35 -14.42 -1.47
N GLN A 101 14.10 -13.99 -1.60
CA GLN A 101 13.11 -14.62 -2.47
C GLN A 101 13.17 -14.16 -3.93
N GLY A 102 14.06 -13.21 -4.27
CA GLY A 102 14.12 -12.56 -5.58
C GLY A 102 13.09 -11.44 -5.76
N GLY A 103 12.30 -11.14 -4.72
CA GLY A 103 11.27 -10.12 -4.74
C GLY A 103 11.84 -8.71 -4.69
N PHE A 104 10.96 -7.75 -4.88
CA PHE A 104 11.26 -6.32 -4.80
C PHE A 104 10.21 -5.62 -3.96
N GLY A 105 10.51 -4.40 -3.51
CA GLY A 105 9.57 -3.66 -2.68
C GLY A 105 9.92 -2.20 -2.49
N TYR A 106 9.02 -1.48 -1.86
CA TYR A 106 9.15 -0.04 -1.63
C TYR A 106 8.66 0.34 -0.25
N LEU A 107 9.26 1.41 0.29
CA LEU A 107 8.90 1.92 1.62
C LEU A 107 7.51 2.57 1.51
N ALA A 108 6.54 2.04 2.26
CA ALA A 108 5.19 2.58 2.30
C ALA A 108 5.15 3.76 3.27
N HIS A 109 4.56 4.87 2.80
CA HIS A 109 4.36 6.12 3.54
C HIS A 109 5.45 6.44 4.60
N PRO A 110 6.74 6.50 4.21
CA PRO A 110 7.87 6.54 5.14
C PRO A 110 7.94 7.84 5.96
N VAL A 111 7.25 8.88 5.48
CA VAL A 111 7.09 10.17 6.15
C VAL A 111 5.62 10.40 6.44
N GLU A 112 5.16 9.84 7.56
CA GLU A 112 3.82 10.11 8.07
C GLU A 112 3.88 11.15 9.20
N LYS A 113 3.15 12.26 9.07
CA LYS A 113 3.02 13.24 10.15
C LYS A 113 1.99 12.75 11.17
N SER A 114 2.39 12.65 12.43
CA SER A 114 1.50 12.42 13.57
C SER A 114 0.31 13.38 13.54
N ASN A 115 -0.90 12.84 13.58
CA ASN A 115 -2.12 13.61 13.77
C ASN A 115 -2.81 13.18 15.08
N PRO A 116 -2.80 14.02 16.14
CA PRO A 116 -3.43 13.70 17.43
C PRO A 116 -4.93 13.37 17.33
N ALA A 117 -5.59 13.85 16.28
CA ALA A 117 -7.02 13.63 16.03
C ALA A 117 -7.31 12.28 15.32
N PHE A 118 -6.30 11.53 14.89
CA PHE A 118 -6.40 10.24 14.19
C PHE A 118 -5.56 9.18 14.92
N MET A 119 -6.18 8.08 15.35
CA MET A 119 -5.54 7.00 16.13
C MET A 119 -4.69 7.44 17.35
N GLY A 120 -4.93 8.64 17.88
CA GLY A 120 -4.17 9.22 19.00
C GLY A 120 -2.76 9.70 18.65
N GLY A 121 -2.47 10.04 17.39
CA GLY A 121 -1.17 10.59 16.99
C GLY A 121 -0.08 9.56 16.66
N ARG A 122 -0.45 8.29 16.47
CA ARG A 122 0.48 7.29 15.92
C ARG A 122 0.94 7.72 14.53
N HIS A 123 2.21 7.48 14.26
CA HIS A 123 2.87 7.63 12.96
C HIS A 123 3.85 6.47 12.83
N PHE A 124 4.15 6.09 11.60
CA PHE A 124 4.93 4.89 11.28
C PHE A 124 6.23 5.29 10.56
N PRO A 125 7.18 5.95 11.25
CA PRO A 125 8.40 6.42 10.61
C PRO A 125 9.24 5.24 10.12
N TRP A 126 9.93 5.44 9.00
CA TRP A 126 10.95 4.49 8.56
C TRP A 126 12.26 4.72 9.32
N ASP A 127 12.77 3.71 10.00
CA ASP A 127 13.91 3.83 10.90
C ASP A 127 15.24 3.36 10.27
N CYS A 128 15.21 2.55 9.21
CA CYS A 128 16.40 1.89 8.66
C CYS A 128 16.80 2.44 7.28
N TRP A 129 17.44 3.61 7.28
CA TRP A 129 17.85 4.31 6.05
C TRP A 129 19.18 3.82 5.45
N GLU A 130 19.94 3.02 6.21
CA GLU A 130 21.29 2.61 5.84
C GLU A 130 21.34 1.41 4.88
N GLU A 131 20.26 0.62 4.79
CA GLU A 131 20.15 -0.47 3.80
C GLU A 131 19.65 0.05 2.45
N SER A 132 20.38 -0.27 1.37
CA SER A 132 20.07 0.14 0.00
C SER A 132 19.28 -0.92 -0.79
N GLY A 133 18.60 -1.84 -0.09
CA GLY A 133 17.96 -3.01 -0.70
C GLY A 133 16.52 -2.79 -1.21
N TYR A 134 15.87 -1.68 -0.85
CA TYR A 134 14.55 -1.34 -1.35
C TYR A 134 14.62 -0.81 -2.78
N SER A 135 13.56 -1.05 -3.57
CA SER A 135 13.50 -0.72 -4.99
C SER A 135 12.79 0.59 -5.29
N GLY A 136 12.07 1.15 -4.31
CA GLY A 136 11.36 2.41 -4.47
C GLY A 136 10.91 3.04 -3.15
N LEU A 137 10.33 4.22 -3.28
CA LEU A 137 9.76 5.01 -2.19
C LEU A 137 8.36 5.46 -2.60
N GLU A 138 7.38 5.29 -1.72
CA GLU A 138 6.07 5.91 -1.92
C GLU A 138 6.19 7.43 -1.65
N ILE A 139 6.10 8.24 -2.72
CA ILE A 139 6.19 9.70 -2.63
C ILE A 139 4.82 10.33 -2.35
N TRP A 140 3.74 9.72 -2.86
CA TRP A 140 2.37 10.21 -2.73
C TRP A 140 1.49 9.15 -2.09
N ASN A 141 1.10 9.41 -0.84
CA ASN A 141 0.09 8.64 -0.13
C ASN A 141 -1.08 9.56 0.23
N PHE A 142 -2.26 9.31 -0.35
CA PHE A 142 -3.44 10.15 -0.13
C PHE A 142 -3.86 10.19 1.35
N GLY A 143 -3.77 9.07 2.06
CA GLY A 143 -4.08 8.98 3.49
C GLY A 143 -3.16 9.86 4.34
N SER A 144 -1.87 9.88 4.05
CA SER A 144 -0.90 10.77 4.72
C SER A 144 -1.14 12.25 4.41
N LEU A 145 -1.52 12.58 3.17
CA LEU A 145 -1.87 13.96 2.78
C LEU A 145 -3.15 14.44 3.48
N TRP A 146 -4.22 13.64 3.46
CA TRP A 146 -5.47 13.94 4.13
C TRP A 146 -5.27 14.10 5.65
N ARG A 147 -4.50 13.21 6.29
CA ARG A 147 -4.13 13.32 7.71
C ARG A 147 -3.36 14.58 8.04
N SER A 148 -2.54 15.10 7.11
CA SER A 148 -1.81 16.35 7.34
C SER A 148 -2.67 17.62 7.20
N ALA A 149 -3.86 17.52 6.60
CA ALA A 149 -4.72 18.66 6.26
C ALA A 149 -5.61 19.15 7.44
N TYR A 150 -5.65 18.42 8.56
CA TYR A 150 -6.46 18.80 9.72
C TYR A 150 -5.79 18.46 11.06
N THR A 151 -6.17 19.18 12.12
CA THR A 151 -5.63 18.97 13.49
C THR A 151 -6.69 18.61 14.52
N ARG A 152 -7.98 18.62 14.13
CA ARG A 152 -9.14 18.33 14.99
C ARG A 152 -10.14 17.45 14.25
N CYS A 153 -10.82 16.53 14.95
CA CYS A 153 -11.72 15.55 14.33
C CYS A 153 -12.86 16.19 13.50
N TRP A 154 -13.40 17.34 13.94
CA TRP A 154 -14.46 18.04 13.19
C TRP A 154 -13.95 18.69 11.89
N GLN A 155 -12.68 19.06 11.81
CA GLN A 155 -12.05 19.54 10.57
C GLN A 155 -11.92 18.39 9.57
N ALA A 156 -11.61 17.18 10.04
CA ALA A 156 -11.58 15.97 9.22
C ALA A 156 -12.94 15.71 8.55
N CYS A 157 -14.04 15.84 9.31
CA CYS A 157 -15.39 15.72 8.77
C CYS A 157 -15.68 16.80 7.70
N LEU A 158 -15.33 18.05 7.95
CA LEU A 158 -15.50 19.12 6.96
C LEU A 158 -14.72 18.86 5.67
N TRP A 159 -13.47 18.41 5.78
CA TRP A 159 -12.66 18.07 4.61
C TRP A 159 -13.24 16.89 3.83
N TYR A 160 -13.73 15.84 4.49
CA TYR A 160 -14.37 14.70 3.83
C TYR A 160 -15.63 15.11 3.01
N TYR A 161 -16.41 16.08 3.48
CA TYR A 161 -17.65 16.50 2.83
C TYR A 161 -17.52 17.70 1.86
N LEU A 162 -16.42 18.46 1.93
CA LEU A 162 -16.22 19.67 1.12
C LEU A 162 -15.10 19.54 0.09
N ASP A 163 -14.32 18.45 0.13
CA ASP A 163 -13.31 18.19 -0.88
C ASP A 163 -14.01 17.84 -2.21
N PRO A 164 -13.82 18.66 -3.28
CA PRO A 164 -14.48 18.46 -4.57
C PRO A 164 -14.10 17.14 -5.27
N TYR A 165 -13.11 16.39 -4.76
CA TYR A 165 -12.79 15.06 -5.24
C TYR A 165 -13.72 13.95 -4.70
N TYR A 166 -14.66 14.28 -3.81
CA TYR A 166 -15.63 13.35 -3.22
C TYR A 166 -17.11 13.59 -3.64
N SER A 167 -17.36 14.52 -4.57
CA SER A 167 -18.71 14.83 -5.10
C SER A 167 -18.89 14.49 -6.56
#